data_AF-A0A371WYF6-F1
#
_entry.id   AF-A0A371WYF6-F1
#
_cell.length_a   1.000
_cell.length_b   1.000
_cell.length_c   1.000
_cell.angle_alpha   90.00
_cell.angle_beta   90.00
_cell.angle_gamma   90.00
#
_symmetry.space_group_name_H-M   'P 1'
#
loop_
_entity.id
_entity.type
_entity.pdbx_description
1 polymer ?
#
loop_
_entity_poly.entity_id
_entity_poly.type
_entity_poly.pdbx_seq_one_letter_code
_entity_poly.pdbx_strand_id
1 'polypeptide(L)'
;MSPRRILVIGGGASGVILAAHLLREGDPDLKLAFIERDTTIGAGVAYGTHERDHLLNTRVGSMSAFADDPDHFWHWLTASGRAEDVGCSTPFCFVQRRVYREYLASVVSQWTEGIGDGRLKVITSECVDLAAFDGGVSATLADGHSVIADLAVLTTGHAVPRTEPGSLYSSPWLSREELAIEPEASVAIVGTGLSMIDNVALLRTQGHRGSIIAISRRGLLPRVHKQARPFKLDAADVPFGTSLTFLLRWLRRTIRWVEAEGGDWRDVVDALRPHTQGLWQALPESAKRRFLRHGRTIWEVHRHRVAPQADRSLRQALDEGQLTILPGRIGDVVLEDGRIAISLRRRGGEPARLTVDHLIDCTGILREPTSGETRLVERMIARGAARMDSLGFGIDVDRECALIGKDGMVSRRLYAAGPVTRARFSEVTAIPDIRTQCAALAKTLIARTSSLV
;
A
#
# COMPACT_ATOMS: atom_id res chain seq x y z
N MET A 1 13.67 20.70 30.29
CA MET A 1 13.54 19.26 30.00
C MET A 1 14.17 19.00 28.64
N SER A 2 14.80 17.84 28.41
CA SER A 2 15.28 17.50 27.06
C SER A 2 14.09 17.39 26.09
N PRO A 3 14.23 17.85 24.84
CA PRO A 3 13.14 17.78 23.87
C PRO A 3 12.76 16.33 23.62
N ARG A 4 11.44 16.05 23.58
CA ARG A 4 10.92 14.71 23.35
C ARG A 4 11.19 14.27 21.93
N ARG A 5 11.52 12.99 21.75
CA ARG A 5 11.98 12.43 20.48
C ARG A 5 11.13 11.23 20.10
N ILE A 6 10.65 11.22 18.86
CA ILE A 6 10.01 10.04 18.27
C ILE A 6 10.76 9.67 16.99
N LEU A 7 11.14 8.39 16.89
CA LEU A 7 11.64 7.83 15.63
C LEU A 7 10.48 7.31 14.78
N VAL A 8 10.52 7.61 13.50
CA VAL A 8 9.58 7.07 12.51
C VAL A 8 10.41 6.30 11.48
N ILE A 9 10.22 4.99 11.44
CA ILE A 9 11.01 4.08 10.61
C ILE A 9 10.30 3.90 9.27
N GLY A 10 10.80 4.59 8.25
CA GLY A 10 10.21 4.72 6.91
C GLY A 10 9.58 6.10 6.69
N GLY A 11 10.16 6.85 5.75
CA GLY A 11 9.74 8.17 5.28
C GLY A 11 8.75 8.14 4.10
N GLY A 12 8.08 7.01 3.86
CA GLY A 12 6.97 6.91 2.91
C GLY A 12 5.70 7.62 3.37
N ALA A 13 4.60 7.48 2.61
CA ALA A 13 3.36 8.21 2.87
C ALA A 13 2.80 8.06 4.30
N SER A 14 2.83 6.85 4.89
CA SER A 14 2.38 6.64 6.28
C SER A 14 3.21 7.44 7.29
N GLY A 15 4.55 7.46 7.12
CA GLY A 15 5.46 8.21 7.99
C GLY A 15 5.27 9.71 7.85
N VAL A 16 5.15 10.21 6.61
CA VAL A 16 4.89 11.63 6.33
C VAL A 16 3.57 12.09 6.94
N ILE A 17 2.47 11.35 6.71
CA ILE A 17 1.15 11.74 7.22
C ILE A 17 1.14 11.71 8.76
N LEU A 18 1.78 10.71 9.38
CA LEU A 18 1.91 10.65 10.83
C LEU A 18 2.73 11.83 11.38
N ALA A 19 3.88 12.13 10.76
CA ALA A 19 4.73 13.24 11.16
C ALA A 19 3.99 14.58 11.07
N ALA A 20 3.22 14.79 10.00
CA ALA A 20 2.41 15.99 9.82
C ALA A 20 1.43 16.19 10.98
N HIS A 21 0.70 15.15 11.39
CA HIS A 21 -0.20 15.23 12.55
C HIS A 21 0.57 15.48 13.85
N LEU A 22 1.67 14.76 14.09
CA LEU A 22 2.49 14.91 15.30
C LEU A 22 3.07 16.32 15.44
N LEU A 23 3.55 16.92 14.35
CA LEU A 23 4.20 18.24 14.37
C LEU A 23 3.21 19.41 14.35
N ARG A 24 2.02 19.21 13.75
CA ARG A 24 0.92 20.17 13.72
C ARG A 24 0.20 20.27 15.07
N GLU A 25 -0.01 19.14 15.74
CA GLU A 25 -0.86 19.04 16.94
C GLU A 25 -0.05 18.82 18.24
N GLY A 26 1.22 18.42 18.13
CA GLY A 26 2.09 18.15 19.27
C GLY A 26 2.77 19.38 19.84
N ASP A 27 3.54 19.15 20.91
CA ASP A 27 4.32 20.17 21.59
C ASP A 27 5.33 20.85 20.63
N PRO A 28 5.51 22.18 20.67
CA PRO A 28 6.54 22.88 19.90
C PRO A 28 7.97 22.33 20.09
N ASP A 29 8.28 21.71 21.23
CA ASP A 29 9.60 21.10 21.50
C ASP A 29 9.71 19.64 21.03
N LEU A 30 8.64 19.06 20.46
CA LEU A 30 8.68 17.70 19.90
C LEU A 30 9.62 17.65 18.69
N LYS A 31 10.57 16.71 18.73
CA LYS A 31 11.49 16.42 17.63
C LYS A 31 11.19 15.05 17.04
N LEU A 32 11.14 14.98 15.71
CA LEU A 32 10.97 13.74 14.95
C LEU A 32 12.24 13.43 14.17
N ALA A 33 12.54 12.14 14.02
CA ALA A 33 13.54 11.66 13.08
C ALA A 33 12.97 10.56 12.18
N PHE A 34 13.06 10.75 10.87
CA PHE A 34 12.89 9.69 9.89
C PHE A 34 14.18 8.89 9.80
N ILE A 35 14.06 7.56 9.82
CA ILE A 35 15.09 6.66 9.32
C ILE A 35 14.54 6.06 8.02
N GLU A 36 15.09 6.50 6.90
CA GLU A 36 14.62 6.14 5.55
C GLU A 36 15.82 5.79 4.67
N ARG A 37 15.69 4.73 3.88
CA ARG A 37 16.76 4.24 3.00
C ARG A 37 16.89 5.10 1.74
N ASP A 38 15.79 5.69 1.28
CA ASP A 38 15.75 6.61 0.14
C ASP A 38 16.01 8.05 0.59
N THR A 39 16.49 8.90 -0.32
CA THR A 39 16.58 10.35 -0.08
C THR A 39 15.25 11.06 -0.31
N THR A 40 14.30 10.41 -1.01
CA THR A 40 13.04 11.02 -1.43
C THR A 40 11.90 10.76 -0.46
N ILE A 41 11.59 11.77 0.38
CA ILE A 41 10.45 11.74 1.31
C ILE A 41 9.13 11.53 0.56
N GLY A 42 8.25 10.71 1.12
CA GLY A 42 6.91 10.45 0.61
C GLY A 42 6.85 9.46 -0.56
N ALA A 43 7.99 9.03 -1.11
CA ALA A 43 8.05 8.06 -2.18
C ALA A 43 7.49 6.71 -1.74
N GLY A 44 8.24 6.00 -0.88
CA GLY A 44 8.02 4.59 -0.62
C GLY A 44 7.86 3.77 -1.91
N VAL A 45 7.34 2.55 -1.78
CA VAL A 45 7.13 1.66 -2.93
C VAL A 45 6.03 2.17 -3.88
N ALA A 46 4.98 2.78 -3.31
CA ALA A 46 3.81 3.17 -4.08
C ALA A 46 4.04 4.41 -4.94
N TYR A 47 4.83 5.39 -4.46
CA TYR A 47 4.97 6.70 -5.09
C TYR A 47 6.41 7.02 -5.53
N GLY A 48 7.32 6.04 -5.45
CA GLY A 48 8.72 6.18 -5.90
C GLY A 48 8.90 6.25 -7.43
N THR A 49 7.94 5.76 -8.20
CA THR A 49 8.01 5.77 -9.68
C THR A 49 8.22 7.17 -10.29
N HIS A 50 8.95 7.21 -11.40
CA HIS A 50 9.11 8.39 -12.25
C HIS A 50 8.20 8.37 -13.49
N GLU A 51 7.49 7.26 -13.71
CA GLU A 51 6.65 7.06 -14.89
C GLU A 51 5.43 7.97 -14.90
N ARG A 52 5.21 8.63 -16.04
CA ARG A 52 4.11 9.58 -16.22
C ARG A 52 2.74 8.89 -16.27
N ASP A 53 2.71 7.64 -16.71
CA ASP A 53 1.45 6.88 -16.83
C ASP A 53 1.12 6.08 -15.57
N HIS A 54 2.00 6.09 -14.56
CA HIS A 54 1.69 5.55 -13.24
C HIS A 54 0.82 6.54 -12.49
N LEU A 55 -0.49 6.38 -12.69
CA LEU A 55 -1.51 7.19 -12.04
C LEU A 55 -1.83 6.67 -10.64
N LEU A 56 -2.29 7.60 -9.79
CA LEU A 56 -3.04 7.25 -8.60
C LEU A 56 -4.27 6.44 -9.01
N ASN A 57 -4.52 5.36 -8.28
CA ASN A 57 -5.72 4.54 -8.43
C ASN A 57 -6.88 5.06 -7.56
N THR A 58 -6.75 6.28 -7.03
CA THR A 58 -7.73 6.93 -6.15
C THR A 58 -7.83 8.40 -6.56
N ARG A 59 -9.04 8.95 -6.46
CA ARG A 59 -9.36 10.33 -6.84
C ARG A 59 -8.60 11.33 -5.95
N VAL A 60 -8.22 12.47 -6.52
CA VAL A 60 -7.51 13.54 -5.79
C VAL A 60 -8.21 13.94 -4.49
N GLY A 61 -9.53 14.16 -4.49
CA GLY A 61 -10.31 14.54 -3.30
C GLY A 61 -10.39 13.44 -2.21
N SER A 62 -9.88 12.24 -2.49
CA SER A 62 -9.73 11.19 -1.48
C SER A 62 -8.28 11.06 -0.99
N MET A 63 -7.32 11.73 -1.63
CA MET A 63 -5.89 11.51 -1.40
C MET A 63 -5.24 12.51 -0.44
N SER A 64 -6.01 13.46 0.12
CA SER A 64 -5.49 14.36 1.15
C SER A 64 -4.84 13.60 2.31
N ALA A 65 -3.72 14.15 2.80
CA ALA A 65 -3.04 13.69 4.02
C ALA A 65 -3.92 13.84 5.27
N PHE A 66 -4.95 14.69 5.22
CA PHE A 66 -5.80 15.06 6.35
C PHE A 66 -7.24 14.60 6.12
N ALA A 67 -7.83 13.94 7.12
CA ALA A 67 -9.22 13.45 7.02
C ALA A 67 -10.25 14.56 7.24
N ASP A 68 -9.89 15.54 8.07
CA ASP A 68 -10.62 16.76 8.42
C ASP A 68 -10.55 17.83 7.33
N ASP A 69 -9.56 17.75 6.43
CA ASP A 69 -9.45 18.59 5.24
C ASP A 69 -9.31 17.70 3.98
N PRO A 70 -10.42 17.15 3.45
CA PRO A 70 -10.39 16.21 2.33
C PRO A 70 -9.89 16.83 1.01
N ASP A 71 -10.00 18.15 0.86
CA ASP A 71 -9.62 18.86 -0.36
C ASP A 71 -8.20 19.43 -0.32
N HIS A 72 -7.45 19.25 0.77
CA HIS A 72 -6.08 19.78 0.93
C HIS A 72 -5.14 19.46 -0.25
N PHE A 73 -5.16 18.22 -0.77
CA PHE A 73 -4.32 17.87 -1.92
C PHE A 73 -4.77 18.57 -3.21
N TRP A 74 -6.07 18.74 -3.39
CA TRP A 74 -6.61 19.48 -4.53
C TRP A 74 -6.24 20.97 -4.44
N HIS A 75 -6.41 21.59 -3.27
CA HIS A 75 -5.99 22.98 -3.05
C HIS A 75 -4.49 23.16 -3.30
N TRP A 76 -3.66 22.22 -2.86
CA TRP A 76 -2.22 22.24 -3.15
C TRP A 76 -1.92 22.16 -4.66
N LEU A 77 -2.62 21.30 -5.41
CA LEU A 77 -2.45 21.21 -6.87
C LEU A 77 -2.77 22.54 -7.56
N THR A 78 -3.86 23.20 -7.15
CA THR A 78 -4.28 24.48 -7.70
C THR A 78 -3.29 25.59 -7.33
N ALA A 79 -2.92 25.69 -6.05
CA ALA A 79 -2.04 26.74 -5.54
C ALA A 79 -0.61 26.65 -6.10
N SER A 80 -0.14 25.43 -6.40
CA SER A 80 1.18 25.19 -6.99
C SER A 80 1.23 25.32 -8.51
N GLY A 81 0.10 25.59 -9.19
CA GLY A 81 -0.01 25.59 -10.65
C GLY A 81 0.01 24.20 -11.30
N ARG A 82 0.25 23.14 -10.52
CA ARG A 82 0.31 21.75 -10.99
C ARG A 82 -1.01 21.24 -11.57
N ALA A 83 -2.15 21.82 -11.16
CA ALA A 83 -3.47 21.39 -11.62
C ALA A 83 -3.60 21.42 -13.15
N GLU A 84 -3.06 22.46 -13.80
CA GLU A 84 -3.05 22.60 -15.26
C GLU A 84 -2.12 21.57 -15.92
N ASP A 85 -0.90 21.40 -15.42
CA ASP A 85 0.11 20.45 -15.93
C ASP A 85 -0.41 19.00 -16.00
N VAL A 86 -1.25 18.62 -15.04
CA VAL A 86 -1.76 17.25 -14.90
C VAL A 86 -3.19 17.11 -15.41
N GLY A 87 -3.76 18.16 -16.01
CA GLY A 87 -5.12 18.16 -16.56
C GLY A 87 -6.20 17.88 -15.50
N CYS A 88 -5.97 18.31 -14.26
CA CYS A 88 -6.92 18.15 -13.18
C CYS A 88 -7.66 19.45 -12.94
N SER A 89 -8.96 19.48 -13.25
CA SER A 89 -9.84 20.64 -13.04
C SER A 89 -10.83 20.46 -11.88
N THR A 90 -10.94 19.24 -11.35
CA THR A 90 -11.85 18.90 -10.25
C THR A 90 -11.21 17.87 -9.31
N PRO A 91 -11.66 17.76 -8.05
CA PRO A 91 -11.19 16.72 -7.12
C PRO A 91 -11.42 15.27 -7.58
N PHE A 92 -12.18 15.05 -8.66
CA PHE A 92 -12.49 13.72 -9.20
C PHE A 92 -11.43 13.19 -10.18
N CYS A 93 -10.40 13.97 -10.49
CA CYS A 93 -9.32 13.58 -11.38
C CYS A 93 -8.40 12.51 -10.75
N PHE A 94 -7.56 11.91 -11.59
CA PHE A 94 -6.52 10.94 -11.22
C PHE A 94 -5.19 11.47 -11.75
N VAL A 95 -4.27 11.81 -10.85
CA VAL A 95 -2.97 12.40 -11.21
C VAL A 95 -1.83 11.40 -10.99
N GLN A 96 -0.64 11.72 -11.48
CA GLN A 96 0.53 10.84 -11.40
C GLN A 96 0.98 10.63 -9.94
N ARG A 97 1.49 9.43 -9.65
CA ARG A 97 2.01 9.09 -8.32
C ARG A 97 3.17 9.99 -7.88
N ARG A 98 4.03 10.40 -8.81
CA ARG A 98 5.11 11.37 -8.55
C ARG A 98 4.60 12.72 -8.03
N VAL A 99 3.45 13.19 -8.52
CA VAL A 99 2.87 14.48 -8.09
C VAL A 99 2.32 14.35 -6.67
N TYR A 100 1.76 13.19 -6.33
CA TYR A 100 1.36 12.91 -4.96
C TYR A 100 2.54 12.85 -3.98
N ARG A 101 3.68 12.29 -4.41
CA ARG A 101 4.92 12.30 -3.63
C ARG A 101 5.39 13.72 -3.34
N GLU A 102 5.36 14.60 -4.34
CA GLU A 102 5.71 16.02 -4.15
C GLU A 102 4.79 16.71 -3.15
N TYR A 103 3.48 16.44 -3.23
CA TYR A 103 2.53 16.90 -2.22
C TYR A 103 2.90 16.41 -0.82
N LEU A 104 3.17 15.11 -0.64
CA LEU A 104 3.60 14.56 0.65
C LEU A 104 4.86 15.24 1.18
N ALA A 105 5.88 15.45 0.34
CA ALA A 105 7.08 16.18 0.74
C ALA A 105 6.75 17.62 1.19
N SER A 106 5.85 18.31 0.49
CA SER A 106 5.40 19.67 0.85
C SER A 106 4.63 19.72 2.17
N VAL A 107 3.92 18.66 2.55
CA VAL A 107 3.13 18.61 3.78
C VAL A 107 4.01 18.74 5.03
N VAL A 108 5.25 18.23 4.98
CA VAL A 108 6.17 18.26 6.12
C VAL A 108 7.31 19.27 5.98
N SER A 109 7.43 19.95 4.83
CA SER A 109 8.59 20.79 4.49
C SER A 109 8.89 21.89 5.50
N GLN A 110 7.85 22.50 6.08
CA GLN A 110 7.99 23.57 7.08
C GLN A 110 8.63 23.14 8.40
N TRP A 111 8.76 21.83 8.64
CA TRP A 111 9.43 21.27 9.82
C TRP A 111 10.76 20.60 9.50
N THR A 112 11.04 20.33 8.22
CA THR A 112 12.22 19.58 7.80
C THR A 112 13.51 20.38 8.01
N GLU A 113 14.54 19.76 8.60
CA GLU A 113 15.87 20.33 8.76
C GLU A 113 16.43 20.83 7.41
N GLY A 114 16.94 22.07 7.39
CA GLY A 114 17.46 22.73 6.19
C GLY A 114 16.42 23.42 5.30
N ILE A 115 15.12 23.21 5.53
CA ILE A 115 14.03 23.87 4.78
C ILE A 115 13.13 24.70 5.71
N GLY A 116 12.76 24.11 6.85
CA GLY A 116 11.84 24.68 7.84
C GLY A 116 12.49 24.85 9.21
N ASP A 117 11.70 24.68 10.28
CA ASP A 117 12.12 24.91 11.67
C ASP A 117 13.04 23.81 12.27
N GLY A 118 13.33 22.75 11.51
CA GLY A 118 14.23 21.67 11.91
C GLY A 118 13.69 20.76 13.02
N ARG A 119 12.37 20.70 13.24
CA ARG A 119 11.76 19.70 14.13
C ARG A 119 11.73 18.30 13.54
N LEU A 120 11.80 18.17 12.22
CA LEU A 120 11.90 16.90 11.51
C LEU A 120 13.30 16.73 10.92
N LYS A 121 14.04 15.74 11.42
CA LYS A 121 15.32 15.31 10.84
C LYS A 121 15.13 14.10 9.95
N VAL A 122 15.84 14.03 8.82
CA VAL A 122 15.89 12.84 7.96
C VAL A 122 17.26 12.21 8.05
N ILE A 123 17.30 10.96 8.50
CA ILE A 123 18.50 10.13 8.59
C ILE A 123 18.43 9.14 7.43
N THR A 124 19.21 9.38 6.39
CA THR A 124 19.30 8.49 5.24
C THR A 124 20.12 7.25 5.60
N SER A 125 19.44 6.19 6.02
CA SER A 125 20.04 4.91 6.41
C SER A 125 18.98 3.80 6.49
N GLU A 126 19.42 2.55 6.39
CA GLU A 126 18.55 1.40 6.65
C GLU A 126 18.52 1.09 8.15
N CYS A 127 17.32 1.09 8.75
CA CYS A 127 17.10 0.54 10.09
C CYS A 127 17.04 -0.98 10.01
N VAL A 128 17.99 -1.67 10.66
CA VAL A 128 18.08 -3.14 10.64
C VAL A 128 17.58 -3.79 11.92
N ASP A 129 17.41 -3.04 13.00
CA ASP A 129 16.88 -3.55 14.26
C ASP A 129 16.23 -2.43 15.09
N LEU A 130 15.20 -2.78 15.86
CA LEU A 130 14.48 -1.83 16.71
C LEU A 130 14.06 -2.52 18.02
N ALA A 131 14.51 -1.97 19.14
CA ALA A 131 14.23 -2.50 20.47
C ALA A 131 13.86 -1.40 21.47
N ALA A 132 13.03 -1.75 22.45
CA ALA A 132 12.72 -0.90 23.59
C ALA A 132 13.59 -1.27 24.80
N PHE A 133 13.85 -0.30 25.67
CA PHE A 133 14.49 -0.44 26.97
C PHE A 133 13.83 0.52 27.98
N ASP A 134 14.21 0.45 29.26
CA ASP A 134 13.53 1.18 30.33
C ASP A 134 13.45 2.70 30.09
N GLY A 135 14.50 3.28 29.50
CA GLY A 135 14.60 4.72 29.20
C GLY A 135 14.14 5.14 27.80
N GLY A 136 13.80 4.23 26.89
CA GLY A 136 13.50 4.64 25.51
C GLY A 136 13.50 3.51 24.50
N VAL A 137 13.82 3.86 23.26
CA VAL A 137 13.96 2.94 22.13
C VAL A 137 15.31 3.16 21.46
N SER A 138 15.87 2.10 20.88
CA SER A 138 17.09 2.13 20.09
C SER A 138 16.83 1.54 18.72
N ALA A 139 17.06 2.33 17.68
CA ALA A 139 17.08 1.88 16.29
C ALA A 139 18.53 1.66 15.87
N THR A 140 18.88 0.43 15.47
CA THR A 140 20.21 0.11 14.95
C THR A 140 20.20 0.29 13.43
N LEU A 141 21.16 1.04 12.92
CA LEU A 141 21.36 1.32 11.50
C LEU A 141 22.26 0.26 10.85
N ALA A 142 22.23 0.18 9.52
CA ALA A 142 23.03 -0.80 8.76
C ALA A 142 24.54 -0.62 8.91
N ASP A 143 25.01 0.60 9.24
CA ASP A 143 26.40 0.91 9.53
C ASP A 143 26.83 0.58 10.98
N GLY A 144 25.90 0.07 11.79
CA GLY A 144 26.12 -0.30 13.19
C GLY A 144 25.87 0.81 14.21
N HIS A 145 25.62 2.05 13.76
CA HIS A 145 25.25 3.13 14.68
C HIS A 145 23.84 2.94 15.24
N SER A 146 23.58 3.51 16.42
CA SER A 146 22.27 3.49 17.06
C SER A 146 21.70 4.89 17.23
N VAL A 147 20.40 5.04 16.96
CA VAL A 147 19.64 6.26 17.22
C VAL A 147 18.67 6.02 18.37
N ILE A 148 18.72 6.89 19.38
CA ILE A 148 17.91 6.79 20.61
C ILE A 148 16.77 7.81 20.60
N ALA A 149 15.60 7.38 21.08
CA ALA A 149 14.42 8.23 21.27
C ALA A 149 13.50 7.71 22.38
N ASP A 150 12.41 8.42 22.67
CA ASP A 150 11.45 8.03 23.68
C ASP A 150 10.49 6.93 23.17
N LEU A 151 10.04 7.09 21.92
CA LEU A 151 9.11 6.21 21.22
C LEU A 151 9.59 5.96 19.78
N ALA A 152 9.18 4.83 19.20
CA ALA A 152 9.36 4.57 17.78
C ALA A 152 8.07 4.08 17.11
N VAL A 153 7.87 4.48 15.86
CA VAL A 153 6.74 4.06 15.03
C VAL A 153 7.26 3.42 13.74
N LEU A 154 6.85 2.18 13.50
CA LEU A 154 7.15 1.45 12.28
C LEU A 154 6.17 1.87 11.16
N THR A 155 6.69 2.53 10.13
CA THR A 155 5.95 3.00 8.95
C THR A 155 6.57 2.47 7.65
N THR A 156 7.13 1.27 7.70
CA THR A 156 7.86 0.61 6.60
C THR A 156 6.99 0.21 5.40
N GLY A 157 5.68 0.40 5.48
CA GLY A 157 4.78 0.15 4.37
C GLY A 157 4.61 -1.33 4.06
N HIS A 158 4.66 -1.67 2.78
CA HIS A 158 4.47 -3.05 2.30
C HIS A 158 5.79 -3.79 2.21
N ALA A 159 5.80 -5.07 2.60
CA ALA A 159 6.93 -5.95 2.33
C ALA A 159 7.11 -6.13 0.82
N VAL A 160 8.25 -5.69 0.32
CA VAL A 160 8.71 -5.91 -1.06
C VAL A 160 9.57 -7.17 -1.07
N PRO A 161 9.21 -8.20 -1.85
CA PRO A 161 10.02 -9.41 -1.96
C PRO A 161 11.46 -9.11 -2.33
N ARG A 162 12.39 -9.75 -1.64
CA ARG A 162 13.75 -9.85 -2.16
C ARG A 162 13.72 -10.72 -3.41
N THR A 163 14.25 -10.19 -4.51
CA THR A 163 14.54 -11.03 -5.69
C THR A 163 15.84 -11.76 -5.42
N GLU A 164 15.80 -13.09 -5.30
CA GLU A 164 17.00 -13.89 -5.05
C GLU A 164 17.93 -13.86 -6.28
N PRO A 165 19.26 -13.86 -6.08
CA PRO A 165 20.21 -13.99 -7.19
C PRO A 165 19.90 -15.24 -8.03
N GLY A 166 19.81 -15.08 -9.35
CA GLY A 166 19.46 -16.15 -10.28
C GLY A 166 17.96 -16.46 -10.39
N SER A 167 17.09 -15.68 -9.73
CA SER A 167 15.64 -15.72 -9.96
C SER A 167 15.31 -15.41 -11.42
N LEU A 168 14.44 -16.24 -12.02
CA LEU A 168 13.87 -15.96 -13.34
C LEU A 168 12.76 -14.91 -13.28
N TYR A 169 12.29 -14.55 -12.08
CA TYR A 169 11.34 -13.48 -11.86
C TYR A 169 12.06 -12.16 -11.64
N SER A 170 11.62 -11.15 -12.38
CA SER A 170 12.05 -9.77 -12.23
C SER A 170 11.07 -8.97 -11.36
N SER A 171 11.64 -7.96 -10.68
CA SER A 171 10.87 -6.98 -9.90
C SER A 171 9.93 -6.15 -10.79
N PRO A 172 8.68 -5.91 -10.37
CA PRO A 172 7.71 -5.11 -11.12
C PRO A 172 7.91 -3.59 -10.95
N TRP A 173 8.94 -3.15 -10.23
CA TRP A 173 9.24 -1.75 -9.94
C TRP A 173 10.50 -1.24 -10.65
N LEU A 174 11.02 -2.01 -11.59
CA LEU A 174 12.16 -1.63 -12.45
C LEU A 174 11.65 -1.16 -13.81
N SER A 175 12.37 -0.23 -14.43
CA SER A 175 12.15 0.21 -15.82
C SER A 175 12.48 -0.90 -16.83
N ARG A 176 12.01 -0.76 -18.07
CA ARG A 176 12.35 -1.71 -19.15
C ARG A 176 13.86 -1.77 -19.39
N GLU A 177 14.54 -0.64 -19.31
CA GLU A 177 15.99 -0.53 -19.48
C GLU A 177 16.75 -1.23 -18.34
N GLU A 178 16.33 -1.04 -17.08
CA GLU A 178 16.90 -1.77 -15.94
C GLU A 178 16.67 -3.29 -16.03
N LEU A 179 15.58 -3.70 -16.68
CA LEU A 179 15.27 -5.10 -16.94
C LEU A 179 15.90 -5.65 -18.23
N ALA A 180 16.59 -4.81 -19.01
CA ALA A 180 17.14 -5.13 -20.32
C ALA A 180 16.11 -5.83 -21.26
N ILE A 181 14.86 -5.36 -21.23
CA ILE A 181 13.80 -5.91 -22.07
C ILE A 181 13.88 -5.28 -23.47
N GLU A 182 14.22 -6.08 -24.47
CA GLU A 182 14.27 -5.64 -25.86
C GLU A 182 12.87 -5.20 -26.37
N PRO A 183 12.78 -4.30 -27.36
CA PRO A 183 11.50 -3.77 -27.81
C PRO A 183 10.53 -4.85 -28.33
N GLU A 184 11.03 -5.92 -28.95
CA GLU A 184 10.22 -7.01 -29.51
C GLU A 184 10.10 -8.24 -28.60
N ALA A 185 10.76 -8.24 -27.43
CA ALA A 185 10.81 -9.40 -26.53
C ALA A 185 9.41 -9.82 -26.08
N SER A 186 9.21 -11.11 -25.84
CA SER A 186 7.98 -11.61 -25.23
C SER A 186 8.07 -11.52 -23.69
N VAL A 187 7.04 -10.94 -23.07
CA VAL A 187 7.02 -10.68 -21.62
C VAL A 187 5.81 -11.36 -20.99
N ALA A 188 6.04 -12.21 -19.99
CA ALA A 188 4.99 -12.69 -19.10
C ALA A 188 4.94 -11.84 -17.81
N ILE A 189 3.73 -11.50 -17.37
CA ILE A 189 3.49 -10.80 -16.11
C ILE A 189 2.63 -11.70 -15.22
N VAL A 190 3.10 -12.01 -14.02
CA VAL A 190 2.36 -12.86 -13.08
C VAL A 190 1.54 -12.01 -12.14
N GLY A 191 0.21 -12.11 -12.23
CA GLY A 191 -0.74 -11.27 -11.52
C GLY A 191 -1.44 -10.32 -12.48
N THR A 192 -2.71 -10.03 -12.20
CA THR A 192 -3.56 -9.16 -13.04
C THR A 192 -4.12 -8.00 -12.22
N GLY A 193 -3.40 -7.56 -11.18
CA GLY A 193 -3.77 -6.42 -10.33
C GLY A 193 -3.27 -5.07 -10.88
N LEU A 194 -3.32 -4.03 -10.05
CA LEU A 194 -2.91 -2.67 -10.45
C LEU A 194 -1.43 -2.59 -10.89
N SER A 195 -0.52 -3.33 -10.24
CA SER A 195 0.89 -3.36 -10.63
C SER A 195 1.11 -3.91 -12.04
N MET A 196 0.27 -4.85 -12.51
CA MET A 196 0.35 -5.34 -13.90
C MET A 196 -0.04 -4.22 -14.88
N ILE A 197 -1.06 -3.43 -14.55
CA ILE A 197 -1.48 -2.29 -15.38
C ILE A 197 -0.36 -1.26 -15.46
N ASP A 198 0.31 -0.98 -14.34
CA ASP A 198 1.48 -0.08 -14.30
C ASP A 198 2.63 -0.61 -15.18
N ASN A 199 2.89 -1.93 -15.18
CA ASN A 199 3.93 -2.55 -15.99
C ASN A 199 3.59 -2.56 -17.50
N VAL A 200 2.34 -2.83 -17.86
CA VAL A 200 1.88 -2.71 -19.25
C VAL A 200 2.02 -1.27 -19.75
N ALA A 201 1.60 -0.29 -18.93
CA ALA A 201 1.75 1.12 -19.27
C ALA A 201 3.23 1.51 -19.45
N LEU A 202 4.09 1.12 -18.51
CA LEU A 202 5.55 1.32 -18.58
C LEU A 202 6.13 0.77 -19.89
N LEU A 203 5.90 -0.51 -20.19
CA LEU A 203 6.43 -1.16 -21.39
C LEU A 203 6.01 -0.43 -22.67
N ARG A 204 4.72 -0.08 -22.79
CA ARG A 204 4.20 0.62 -23.97
C ARG A 204 4.78 2.02 -24.11
N THR A 205 4.85 2.78 -23.01
CA THR A 205 5.39 4.15 -23.02
C THR A 205 6.89 4.17 -23.35
N GLN A 206 7.62 3.12 -23.00
CA GLN A 206 9.02 2.95 -23.37
C GLN A 206 9.20 2.32 -24.77
N GLY A 207 8.14 2.14 -25.54
CA GLY A 207 8.20 1.73 -26.95
C GLY A 207 8.35 0.23 -27.18
N HIS A 208 7.97 -0.59 -26.19
CA HIS A 208 7.86 -2.05 -26.37
C HIS A 208 6.73 -2.40 -27.35
N ARG A 209 7.03 -3.28 -28.30
CA ARG A 209 6.18 -3.79 -29.37
C ARG A 209 5.93 -5.30 -29.28
N GLY A 210 6.70 -6.01 -28.46
CA GLY A 210 6.56 -7.44 -28.24
C GLY A 210 5.26 -7.85 -27.55
N SER A 211 5.02 -9.16 -27.50
CA SER A 211 3.81 -9.74 -26.91
C SER A 211 3.88 -9.74 -25.39
N ILE A 212 2.79 -9.30 -24.74
CA ILE A 212 2.65 -9.29 -23.28
C ILE A 212 1.57 -10.30 -22.86
N ILE A 213 1.91 -11.19 -21.93
CA ILE A 213 1.00 -12.21 -21.42
C ILE A 213 0.82 -12.04 -19.91
N ALA A 214 -0.34 -11.59 -19.46
CA ALA A 214 -0.65 -11.48 -18.03
C ALA A 214 -1.36 -12.74 -17.52
N ILE A 215 -0.78 -13.39 -16.52
CA ILE A 215 -1.24 -14.69 -16.00
C ILE A 215 -1.76 -14.52 -14.57
N SER A 216 -2.99 -14.94 -14.29
CA SER A 216 -3.45 -15.03 -12.90
C SER A 216 -4.47 -16.14 -12.69
N ARG A 217 -4.64 -16.58 -11.44
CA ARG A 217 -5.52 -17.71 -11.06
C ARG A 217 -6.94 -17.62 -11.62
N ARG A 218 -7.47 -16.40 -11.78
CA ARG A 218 -8.85 -16.16 -12.20
C ARG A 218 -8.96 -15.24 -13.42
N GLY A 219 -7.86 -14.61 -13.88
CA GLY A 219 -7.88 -13.63 -14.96
C GLY A 219 -8.75 -12.40 -14.68
N LEU A 220 -8.96 -12.05 -13.41
CA LEU A 220 -9.79 -10.89 -13.05
C LEU A 220 -8.96 -9.61 -13.11
N LEU A 221 -9.51 -8.59 -13.77
CA LEU A 221 -8.95 -7.24 -13.83
C LEU A 221 -9.62 -6.33 -12.78
N PRO A 222 -8.89 -5.36 -12.20
CA PRO A 222 -9.47 -4.27 -11.42
C PRO A 222 -10.63 -3.61 -12.14
N ARG A 223 -11.71 -3.31 -11.42
CA ARG A 223 -12.84 -2.57 -11.96
C ARG A 223 -12.46 -1.11 -12.14
N VAL A 224 -13.03 -0.46 -13.14
CA VAL A 224 -12.76 0.96 -13.43
C VAL A 224 -13.51 1.85 -12.45
N HIS A 225 -12.90 2.96 -12.06
CA HIS A 225 -13.66 4.05 -11.44
C HIS A 225 -14.74 4.59 -12.38
N LYS A 226 -15.84 5.05 -11.79
CA LYS A 226 -16.91 5.79 -12.47
C LYS A 226 -17.29 6.94 -11.55
N GLN A 227 -17.73 8.05 -12.14
CA GLN A 227 -18.38 9.08 -11.35
C GLN A 227 -19.67 8.48 -10.80
N ALA A 228 -19.82 8.61 -9.49
CA ALA A 228 -20.74 7.81 -8.68
C ALA A 228 -21.63 8.77 -7.89
N ARG A 229 -22.87 8.36 -7.60
CA ARG A 229 -23.78 9.14 -6.75
C ARG A 229 -23.53 8.70 -5.31
N PRO A 230 -23.22 9.61 -4.37
CA PRO A 230 -22.95 9.22 -3.00
C PRO A 230 -24.12 8.41 -2.42
N PHE A 231 -23.86 7.15 -2.08
CA PHE A 231 -24.77 6.34 -1.28
C PHE A 231 -24.31 6.44 0.18
N LYS A 232 -25.23 6.76 1.08
CA LYS A 232 -24.93 6.78 2.51
C LYS A 232 -25.36 5.46 3.13
N LEU A 233 -24.48 4.91 3.96
CA LEU A 233 -24.73 3.69 4.71
C LEU A 233 -24.45 3.97 6.18
N ASP A 234 -25.50 3.99 6.99
CA ASP A 234 -25.37 4.24 8.42
C ASP A 234 -24.89 2.97 9.13
N ALA A 235 -24.15 3.15 10.23
CA ALA A 235 -23.59 2.02 10.98
C ALA A 235 -24.67 1.05 11.49
N ALA A 236 -25.87 1.56 11.79
CA ALA A 236 -27.01 0.76 12.24
C ALA A 236 -27.52 -0.23 11.17
N ASP A 237 -27.29 0.06 9.88
CA ASP A 237 -27.72 -0.79 8.77
C ASP A 237 -26.68 -1.87 8.42
N VAL A 238 -25.47 -1.76 8.97
CA VAL A 238 -24.37 -2.68 8.71
C VAL A 238 -24.45 -3.89 9.64
N PRO A 239 -24.48 -5.13 9.13
CA PRO A 239 -24.71 -6.31 9.94
C PRO A 239 -23.43 -6.81 10.63
N PHE A 240 -22.91 -5.99 11.57
CA PHE A 240 -21.76 -6.36 12.40
C PHE A 240 -22.02 -7.64 13.21
N GLY A 241 -20.97 -8.43 13.43
CA GLY A 241 -21.05 -9.69 14.21
C GLY A 241 -21.78 -10.84 13.52
N THR A 242 -22.30 -10.66 12.30
CA THR A 242 -22.97 -11.73 11.56
C THR A 242 -21.98 -12.67 10.85
N SER A 243 -22.47 -13.82 10.37
CA SER A 243 -21.63 -14.75 9.59
C SER A 243 -21.17 -14.12 8.27
N LEU A 244 -19.97 -14.48 7.81
CA LEU A 244 -19.44 -14.02 6.51
C LEU A 244 -20.40 -14.31 5.34
N THR A 245 -21.11 -15.44 5.37
CA THR A 245 -22.09 -15.78 4.34
C THR A 245 -23.27 -14.80 4.34
N PHE A 246 -23.75 -14.42 5.54
CA PHE A 246 -24.80 -13.42 5.69
C PHE A 246 -24.34 -12.05 5.18
N LEU A 247 -23.16 -11.60 5.62
CA LEU A 247 -22.58 -10.32 5.21
C LEU A 247 -22.48 -10.20 3.68
N LEU A 248 -21.97 -11.23 3.00
CA LEU A 248 -21.87 -11.24 1.55
C LEU A 248 -23.24 -11.26 0.85
N ARG A 249 -24.24 -11.94 1.43
CA ARG A 249 -25.60 -11.94 0.90
C ARG A 249 -26.25 -10.56 1.06
N TRP A 250 -26.10 -9.96 2.25
CA TRP A 250 -26.56 -8.60 2.54
C TRP A 250 -25.93 -7.61 1.56
N LEU A 251 -24.60 -7.61 1.39
CA LEU A 251 -23.91 -6.70 0.48
C LEU A 251 -24.43 -6.82 -0.96
N ARG A 252 -24.62 -8.05 -1.46
CA ARG A 252 -25.18 -8.28 -2.80
C ARG A 252 -26.63 -7.80 -2.93
N ARG A 253 -27.44 -7.96 -1.88
CA ARG A 253 -28.83 -7.49 -1.87
C ARG A 253 -28.88 -5.96 -1.86
N THR A 254 -28.03 -5.32 -1.05
CA THR A 254 -27.91 -3.85 -1.02
C THR A 254 -27.48 -3.31 -2.38
N ILE A 255 -26.48 -3.93 -3.02
CA ILE A 255 -26.06 -3.56 -4.38
C ILE A 255 -27.22 -3.65 -5.37
N ARG A 256 -27.94 -4.79 -5.42
CA ARG A 256 -29.07 -4.94 -6.35
C ARG A 256 -30.19 -3.94 -6.10
N TRP A 257 -30.45 -3.61 -4.84
CA TRP A 257 -31.45 -2.61 -4.49
C TRP A 257 -31.03 -1.21 -4.97
N VAL A 258 -29.78 -0.80 -4.70
CA VAL A 258 -29.27 0.50 -5.19
C VAL A 258 -29.25 0.57 -6.72
N GLU A 259 -28.88 -0.51 -7.41
CA GLU A 259 -28.91 -0.57 -8.88
C GLU A 259 -30.35 -0.46 -9.42
N ALA A 260 -31.35 -1.04 -8.75
CA ALA A 260 -32.76 -0.92 -9.14
C ALA A 260 -33.29 0.51 -9.00
N GLU A 261 -32.75 1.30 -8.07
CA GLU A 261 -33.06 2.73 -7.88
C GLU A 261 -32.20 3.66 -8.78
N GLY A 262 -31.45 3.09 -9.73
CA GLY A 262 -30.63 3.85 -10.68
C GLY A 262 -29.25 4.27 -10.16
N GLY A 263 -28.81 3.74 -9.03
CA GLY A 263 -27.43 3.87 -8.53
C GLY A 263 -26.47 2.85 -9.15
N ASP A 264 -25.24 2.79 -8.63
CA ASP A 264 -24.18 1.88 -9.08
C ASP A 264 -23.61 1.07 -7.90
N TRP A 265 -23.20 -0.18 -8.13
CA TRP A 265 -22.56 -1.00 -7.08
C TRP A 265 -21.35 -0.32 -6.42
N ARG A 266 -20.69 0.60 -7.14
CA ARG A 266 -19.56 1.39 -6.63
C ARG A 266 -19.95 2.27 -5.46
N ASP A 267 -21.17 2.81 -5.49
CA ASP A 267 -21.69 3.68 -4.45
C ASP A 267 -21.79 2.90 -3.13
N VAL A 268 -22.30 1.67 -3.19
CA VAL A 268 -22.40 0.78 -2.01
C VAL A 268 -21.04 0.35 -1.48
N VAL A 269 -20.10 0.01 -2.36
CA VAL A 269 -18.74 -0.38 -1.94
C VAL A 269 -17.99 0.80 -1.31
N ASP A 270 -18.14 2.01 -1.86
CA ASP A 270 -17.54 3.22 -1.32
C ASP A 270 -18.18 3.58 0.04
N ALA A 271 -19.51 3.41 0.19
CA ALA A 271 -20.25 3.63 1.43
C ALA A 271 -19.92 2.62 2.54
N LEU A 272 -19.55 1.38 2.18
CA LEU A 272 -19.17 0.34 3.15
C LEU A 272 -17.82 0.65 3.82
N ARG A 273 -16.99 1.46 3.19
CA ARG A 273 -15.60 1.68 3.58
C ARG A 273 -15.39 2.09 5.03
N PRO A 274 -16.12 3.08 5.60
CA PRO A 274 -15.92 3.47 7.01
C PRO A 274 -16.16 2.31 7.99
N HIS A 275 -16.86 1.26 7.55
CA HIS A 275 -17.29 0.12 8.35
C HIS A 275 -16.44 -1.14 8.13
N THR A 276 -15.52 -1.16 7.15
CA THR A 276 -14.76 -2.37 6.79
C THR A 276 -13.87 -2.87 7.92
N GLN A 277 -13.24 -1.96 8.66
CA GLN A 277 -12.40 -2.31 9.80
C GLN A 277 -13.23 -2.94 10.93
N GLY A 278 -14.38 -2.35 11.26
CA GLY A 278 -15.30 -2.90 12.27
C GLY A 278 -15.84 -4.27 11.87
N LEU A 279 -16.23 -4.43 10.60
CA LEU A 279 -16.65 -5.72 10.04
C LEU A 279 -15.54 -6.75 10.15
N TRP A 280 -14.31 -6.40 9.76
CA TRP A 280 -13.16 -7.29 9.87
C TRP A 280 -12.91 -7.70 11.32
N GLN A 281 -12.89 -6.76 12.25
CA GLN A 281 -12.61 -7.04 13.67
C GLN A 281 -13.69 -7.91 14.32
N ALA A 282 -14.95 -7.78 13.89
CA ALA A 282 -16.06 -8.60 14.37
C ALA A 282 -16.05 -10.05 13.82
N LEU A 283 -15.30 -10.34 12.76
CA LEU A 283 -15.23 -11.69 12.21
C LEU A 283 -14.36 -12.61 13.07
N PRO A 284 -14.81 -13.86 13.35
CA PRO A 284 -13.94 -14.86 13.95
C PRO A 284 -12.80 -15.22 13.00
N GLU A 285 -11.69 -15.68 13.55
CA GLU A 285 -10.46 -15.98 12.81
C GLU A 285 -10.68 -16.98 11.66
N SER A 286 -11.51 -18.00 11.87
CA SER A 286 -11.89 -18.98 10.85
C SER A 286 -12.60 -18.34 9.65
N ALA A 287 -13.45 -17.33 9.89
CA ALA A 287 -14.13 -16.56 8.84
C ALA A 287 -13.15 -15.64 8.11
N LYS A 288 -12.21 -14.99 8.82
CA LYS A 288 -11.13 -14.20 8.21
C LYS A 288 -10.29 -15.05 7.26
N ARG A 289 -9.82 -16.23 7.69
CA ARG A 289 -9.08 -17.19 6.83
C ARG A 289 -9.89 -17.59 5.59
N ARG A 290 -11.19 -17.88 5.76
CA ARG A 290 -12.08 -18.23 4.66
C ARG A 290 -12.25 -17.07 3.68
N PHE A 291 -12.38 -15.83 4.16
CA PHE A 291 -12.45 -14.64 3.32
C PHE A 291 -11.16 -14.43 2.52
N LEU A 292 -10.00 -14.47 3.19
CA LEU A 292 -8.70 -14.31 2.54
C LEU A 292 -8.46 -15.35 1.44
N ARG A 293 -8.90 -16.60 1.66
CA ARG A 293 -8.76 -17.68 0.68
C ARG A 293 -9.70 -17.54 -0.52
N HIS A 294 -10.95 -17.16 -0.29
CA HIS A 294 -12.02 -17.29 -1.30
C HIS A 294 -12.60 -15.97 -1.79
N GLY A 295 -12.77 -15.00 -0.89
CA GLY A 295 -13.46 -13.72 -1.16
C GLY A 295 -12.53 -12.59 -1.55
N ARG A 296 -11.29 -12.58 -1.04
CA ARG A 296 -10.35 -11.47 -1.19
C ARG A 296 -10.14 -11.03 -2.63
N THR A 297 -9.86 -11.94 -3.56
CA THR A 297 -9.62 -11.57 -4.97
C THR A 297 -10.81 -10.82 -5.59
N ILE A 298 -12.04 -11.21 -5.22
CA ILE A 298 -13.24 -10.54 -5.73
C ILE A 298 -13.37 -9.16 -5.06
N TRP A 299 -13.17 -9.08 -3.75
CA TRP A 299 -13.19 -7.81 -3.03
C TRP A 299 -12.18 -6.81 -3.60
N GLU A 300 -10.93 -7.23 -3.78
CA GLU A 300 -9.82 -6.39 -4.25
C GLU A 300 -10.10 -5.75 -5.61
N VAL A 301 -10.62 -6.52 -6.59
CA VAL A 301 -10.91 -5.94 -7.91
C VAL A 301 -12.07 -4.95 -7.89
N HIS A 302 -12.99 -5.03 -6.91
CA HIS A 302 -14.09 -4.06 -6.77
C HIS A 302 -13.71 -2.86 -5.91
N ARG A 303 -12.82 -3.05 -4.92
CA ARG A 303 -12.42 -2.04 -3.94
C ARG A 303 -11.20 -1.22 -4.37
N HIS A 304 -10.21 -1.86 -4.99
CA HIS A 304 -9.00 -1.22 -5.52
C HIS A 304 -9.13 -1.11 -7.04
N ARG A 305 -9.83 -0.05 -7.43
CA ARG A 305 -10.22 0.20 -8.82
C ARG A 305 -9.08 0.86 -9.59
N VAL A 306 -9.16 0.80 -10.92
CA VAL A 306 -8.22 1.46 -11.83
C VAL A 306 -8.76 2.81 -12.29
N ALA A 307 -7.87 3.77 -12.50
CA ALA A 307 -8.20 5.07 -13.09
C ALA A 307 -8.73 4.88 -14.53
N PRO A 308 -9.75 5.65 -14.99
CA PRO A 308 -10.30 5.49 -16.33
C PRO A 308 -9.26 5.64 -17.46
N GLN A 309 -8.27 6.51 -17.27
CA GLN A 309 -7.16 6.73 -18.21
C GLN A 309 -6.31 5.46 -18.37
N ALA A 310 -5.92 4.84 -17.25
CA ALA A 310 -5.12 3.62 -17.25
C ALA A 310 -5.90 2.42 -17.80
N ASP A 311 -7.21 2.33 -17.52
CA ASP A 311 -8.08 1.31 -18.12
C ASP A 311 -8.19 1.46 -19.65
N ARG A 312 -8.27 2.68 -20.18
CA ARG A 312 -8.27 2.90 -21.63
C ARG A 312 -6.98 2.42 -22.29
N SER A 313 -5.82 2.77 -21.71
CA SER A 313 -4.52 2.29 -22.22
C SER A 313 -4.42 0.76 -22.16
N LEU A 314 -4.91 0.14 -21.08
CA LEU A 314 -4.96 -1.31 -20.94
C LEU A 314 -5.87 -1.97 -22.00
N ARG A 315 -7.07 -1.43 -22.24
CA ARG A 315 -8.00 -1.92 -23.26
C ARG A 315 -7.42 -1.82 -24.65
N GLN A 316 -6.77 -0.70 -24.96
CA GLN A 316 -6.10 -0.54 -26.24
C GLN A 316 -5.06 -1.65 -26.47
N ALA A 317 -4.24 -1.99 -25.46
CA ALA A 317 -3.28 -3.09 -25.57
C ALA A 317 -3.95 -4.46 -25.77
N LEU A 318 -5.13 -4.69 -25.19
CA LEU A 318 -5.92 -5.90 -25.41
C LEU A 318 -6.51 -5.96 -26.83
N ASP A 319 -7.08 -4.84 -27.29
CA ASP A 319 -7.73 -4.74 -28.59
C ASP A 319 -6.72 -4.83 -29.75
N GLU A 320 -5.50 -4.30 -29.55
CA GLU A 320 -4.36 -4.43 -30.48
C GLU A 320 -3.75 -5.85 -30.46
N GLY A 321 -4.19 -6.73 -29.54
CA GLY A 321 -3.64 -8.07 -29.37
C GLY A 321 -2.24 -8.11 -28.73
N GLN A 322 -1.69 -6.97 -28.34
CA GLN A 322 -0.38 -6.88 -27.68
C GLN A 322 -0.42 -7.50 -26.28
N LEU A 323 -1.51 -7.30 -25.54
CA LEU A 323 -1.73 -7.90 -24.22
C LEU A 323 -2.73 -9.06 -24.32
N THR A 324 -2.40 -10.21 -23.71
CA THR A 324 -3.32 -11.32 -23.52
C THR A 324 -3.46 -11.66 -22.04
N ILE A 325 -4.69 -11.83 -21.55
CA ILE A 325 -4.97 -12.30 -20.19
C ILE A 325 -5.19 -13.81 -20.19
N LEU A 326 -4.37 -14.55 -19.45
CA LEU A 326 -4.46 -16.01 -19.32
C LEU A 326 -4.86 -16.44 -17.90
N PRO A 327 -6.10 -16.94 -17.71
CA PRO A 327 -6.51 -17.54 -16.44
C PRO A 327 -5.83 -18.89 -16.21
N GLY A 328 -5.02 -19.00 -15.16
CA GLY A 328 -4.36 -20.26 -14.80
C GLY A 328 -3.47 -20.15 -13.57
N ARG A 329 -2.97 -21.30 -13.12
CA ARG A 329 -1.95 -21.40 -12.07
C ARG A 329 -0.62 -21.75 -12.72
N ILE A 330 0.39 -20.92 -12.46
CA ILE A 330 1.77 -21.21 -12.81
C ILE A 330 2.23 -22.41 -11.97
N GLY A 331 2.89 -23.36 -12.64
CA GLY A 331 3.62 -24.47 -12.06
C GLY A 331 5.11 -24.18 -12.15
N ASP A 332 5.86 -25.08 -12.78
CA ASP A 332 7.32 -24.93 -12.92
C ASP A 332 7.69 -23.78 -13.87
N VAL A 333 8.75 -23.08 -13.51
CA VAL A 333 9.39 -22.04 -14.31
C VAL A 333 10.87 -22.40 -14.43
N VAL A 334 11.33 -22.62 -15.65
CA VAL A 334 12.70 -23.08 -15.94
C VAL A 334 13.29 -22.29 -17.10
N LEU A 335 14.62 -22.18 -17.13
CA LEU A 335 15.35 -21.63 -18.27
C LEU A 335 15.68 -22.76 -19.24
N GLU A 336 15.23 -22.65 -20.48
CA GLU A 336 15.47 -23.61 -21.57
C GLU A 336 15.83 -22.86 -22.85
N ASP A 337 16.93 -23.25 -23.49
CA ASP A 337 17.42 -22.65 -24.74
C ASP A 337 17.49 -21.11 -24.69
N GLY A 338 17.89 -20.56 -23.54
CA GLY A 338 18.02 -19.12 -23.30
C GLY A 338 16.69 -18.38 -23.08
N ARG A 339 15.57 -19.08 -22.95
CA ARG A 339 14.23 -18.50 -22.73
C ARG A 339 13.55 -19.11 -21.51
N ILE A 340 12.59 -18.40 -20.94
CA ILE A 340 11.86 -18.83 -19.75
C ILE A 340 10.65 -19.66 -20.18
N ALA A 341 10.68 -20.95 -19.87
CA ALA A 341 9.55 -21.85 -20.05
C ALA A 341 8.69 -21.94 -18.79
N ILE A 342 7.40 -21.70 -18.94
CA ILE A 342 6.41 -21.61 -17.86
C ILE A 342 5.35 -22.68 -18.06
N SER A 343 5.23 -23.60 -17.11
CA SER A 343 4.14 -24.56 -17.06
C SER A 343 2.89 -23.89 -16.49
N LEU A 344 1.75 -24.05 -17.16
CA LEU A 344 0.49 -23.42 -16.81
C LEU A 344 -0.62 -24.47 -16.68
N ARG A 345 -1.20 -24.59 -15.48
CA ARG A 345 -2.48 -25.29 -15.33
C ARG A 345 -3.62 -24.33 -15.62
N ARG A 346 -4.19 -24.43 -16.82
CA ARG A 346 -5.33 -23.60 -17.23
C ARG A 346 -6.57 -23.91 -16.40
N ARG A 347 -7.42 -22.90 -16.21
CA ARG A 347 -8.69 -23.11 -15.52
C ARG A 347 -9.68 -23.79 -16.47
N GLY A 348 -10.03 -25.04 -16.21
CA GLY A 348 -11.03 -25.78 -16.98
C GLY A 348 -10.57 -26.20 -18.38
N GLY A 349 -9.27 -26.32 -18.59
CA GLY A 349 -8.68 -26.78 -19.85
C GLY A 349 -7.36 -27.50 -19.61
N GLU A 350 -6.77 -27.98 -20.69
CA GLU A 350 -5.53 -28.74 -20.65
C GLU A 350 -4.34 -27.91 -20.11
N PRO A 351 -3.36 -28.57 -19.47
CA PRO A 351 -2.07 -27.96 -19.18
C PRO A 351 -1.48 -27.34 -20.44
N ALA A 352 -0.89 -26.16 -20.28
CA ALA A 352 -0.21 -25.45 -21.36
C ALA A 352 1.22 -25.13 -20.94
N ARG A 353 2.08 -24.95 -21.93
CA ARG A 353 3.45 -24.46 -21.74
C ARG A 353 3.60 -23.17 -22.54
N LEU A 354 4.19 -22.16 -21.92
CA LEU A 354 4.48 -20.87 -22.54
C LEU A 354 5.98 -20.65 -22.50
N THR A 355 6.55 -20.08 -23.54
CA THR A 355 7.96 -19.67 -23.56
C THR A 355 8.01 -18.18 -23.79
N VAL A 356 8.72 -17.47 -22.91
CA VAL A 356 8.88 -16.01 -22.95
C VAL A 356 10.32 -15.61 -22.70
N ASP A 357 10.66 -14.37 -23.04
CA ASP A 357 12.01 -13.83 -22.83
C ASP A 357 12.15 -13.24 -21.42
N HIS A 358 11.08 -12.65 -20.88
CA HIS A 358 11.07 -12.06 -19.53
C HIS A 358 9.83 -12.45 -18.72
N LEU A 359 10.00 -12.51 -17.41
CA LEU A 359 8.94 -12.83 -16.45
C LEU A 359 8.93 -11.83 -15.29
N ILE A 360 7.84 -11.07 -15.13
CA ILE A 360 7.70 -10.04 -14.10
C ILE A 360 6.73 -10.50 -13.01
N ASP A 361 7.11 -10.40 -11.74
CA ASP A 361 6.25 -10.77 -10.60
C ASP A 361 5.36 -9.61 -10.12
N CYS A 362 4.13 -9.56 -10.63
CA CYS A 362 3.07 -8.65 -10.20
C CYS A 362 2.06 -9.30 -9.24
N THR A 363 2.42 -10.35 -8.49
CA THR A 363 1.46 -11.04 -7.59
C THR A 363 1.05 -10.22 -6.36
N GLY A 364 1.66 -9.03 -6.21
CA GLY A 364 1.18 -7.95 -5.35
C GLY A 364 2.00 -7.74 -4.07
N ILE A 365 1.65 -6.66 -3.37
CA ILE A 365 2.31 -6.11 -2.18
C ILE A 365 1.78 -6.65 -0.84
N LEU A 366 0.84 -7.58 -0.92
CA LEU A 366 0.12 -8.15 0.23
C LEU A 366 0.69 -9.53 0.55
N ARG A 367 1.95 -9.52 0.96
CA ARG A 367 2.78 -10.67 1.33
C ARG A 367 3.18 -10.62 2.79
N GLU A 368 3.68 -11.74 3.30
CA GLU A 368 4.14 -11.82 4.69
C GLU A 368 5.15 -10.70 5.00
N PRO A 369 4.98 -9.95 6.09
CA PRO A 369 5.89 -8.88 6.50
C PRO A 369 7.38 -9.26 6.53
N THR A 370 7.68 -10.53 6.80
CA THR A 370 9.04 -11.07 6.86
C THR A 370 9.62 -11.46 5.50
N SER A 371 8.82 -11.43 4.42
CA SER A 371 9.33 -11.70 3.07
C SER A 371 10.02 -10.48 2.43
N GLY A 372 10.23 -9.41 3.20
CA GLY A 372 10.76 -8.15 2.73
C GLY A 372 12.27 -8.19 2.42
N GLU A 373 12.75 -7.25 1.61
CA GLU A 373 14.19 -6.99 1.43
C GLU A 373 14.89 -6.61 2.74
N THR A 374 14.24 -5.80 3.57
CA THR A 374 14.80 -5.34 4.84
C THR A 374 14.56 -6.36 5.95
N ARG A 375 15.60 -6.62 6.75
CA ARG A 375 15.55 -7.61 7.84
C ARG A 375 14.93 -7.10 9.15
N LEU A 376 14.48 -5.86 9.20
CA LEU A 376 14.00 -5.22 10.42
C LEU A 376 12.88 -6.01 11.09
N VAL A 377 11.80 -6.30 10.36
CA VAL A 377 10.63 -6.99 10.90
C VAL A 377 11.00 -8.41 11.36
N GLU A 378 11.79 -9.11 10.55
CA GLU A 378 12.32 -10.43 10.88
C GLU A 378 13.10 -10.41 12.20
N ARG A 379 14.02 -9.45 12.37
CA ARG A 379 14.83 -9.29 13.58
C ARG A 379 14.01 -8.89 14.80
N MET A 380 13.04 -7.99 14.65
CA MET A 380 12.11 -7.63 15.74
C MET A 380 11.31 -8.84 16.23
N ILE A 381 10.85 -9.70 15.30
CA ILE A 381 10.15 -10.94 15.64
C ILE A 381 11.10 -11.94 16.33
N ALA A 382 12.31 -12.12 15.79
CA ALA A 382 13.30 -13.03 16.36
C ALA A 382 13.70 -12.65 17.79
N ARG A 383 13.78 -11.34 18.08
CA ARG A 383 14.07 -10.79 19.42
C ARG A 383 12.84 -10.68 20.33
N GLY A 384 11.64 -10.98 19.81
CA GLY A 384 10.40 -10.93 20.57
C GLY A 384 9.80 -9.54 20.78
N ALA A 385 10.37 -8.49 20.19
CA ALA A 385 9.84 -7.12 20.24
C ALA A 385 8.53 -6.96 19.46
N ALA A 386 8.26 -7.88 18.53
CA ALA A 386 7.01 -8.00 17.79
C ALA A 386 6.66 -9.47 17.57
N ARG A 387 5.42 -9.74 17.15
CA ARG A 387 5.02 -11.05 16.62
C ARG A 387 4.18 -10.91 15.36
N MET A 388 4.14 -11.96 14.56
CA MET A 388 3.19 -12.09 13.46
C MET A 388 1.77 -12.26 14.00
N ASP A 389 0.78 -11.74 13.28
CA ASP A 389 -0.62 -12.04 13.58
C ASP A 389 -0.97 -13.51 13.25
N SER A 390 -2.07 -14.01 13.81
CA SER A 390 -2.51 -15.41 13.66
C SER A 390 -2.91 -15.82 12.24
N LEU A 391 -3.08 -14.87 11.32
CA LEU A 391 -3.36 -15.10 9.90
C LEU A 391 -2.10 -15.03 9.04
N GLY A 392 -0.93 -14.67 9.59
CA GLY A 392 0.30 -14.45 8.83
C GLY A 392 0.20 -13.28 7.83
N PHE A 393 -0.70 -12.34 8.08
CA PHE A 393 -1.10 -11.29 7.16
C PHE A 393 -0.45 -9.93 7.48
N GLY A 394 0.10 -9.75 8.69
CA GLY A 394 0.70 -8.52 9.20
C GLY A 394 1.44 -8.72 10.52
N ILE A 395 1.94 -7.64 11.11
CA ILE A 395 2.46 -7.63 12.48
C ILE A 395 1.29 -7.41 13.43
N ASP A 396 1.31 -8.08 14.58
CA ASP A 396 0.26 -7.96 15.57
C ASP A 396 0.37 -6.65 16.36
N VAL A 397 -0.76 -5.94 16.46
CA VAL A 397 -0.88 -4.66 17.13
C VAL A 397 -2.19 -4.58 17.90
N ASP A 398 -2.20 -3.80 18.98
CA ASP A 398 -3.41 -3.51 19.73
C ASP A 398 -4.29 -2.47 19.01
N ARG A 399 -5.38 -2.05 19.67
CA ARG A 399 -6.32 -1.06 19.12
C ARG A 399 -5.73 0.35 18.97
N GLU A 400 -4.65 0.64 19.70
CA GLU A 400 -3.93 1.93 19.69
C GLU A 400 -2.67 1.86 18.80
N CYS A 401 -2.55 0.79 18.01
CA CYS A 401 -1.43 0.50 17.11
C CYS A 401 -0.08 0.26 17.82
N ALA A 402 -0.08 -0.04 19.12
CA ALA A 402 1.11 -0.49 19.83
C ALA A 402 1.46 -1.93 19.42
N LEU A 403 2.75 -2.21 19.20
CA LEU A 403 3.23 -3.55 18.84
C LEU A 403 2.98 -4.54 19.97
N ILE A 404 2.59 -5.77 19.63
CA ILE A 404 2.47 -6.87 20.58
C ILE A 404 3.70 -7.77 20.47
N GLY A 405 4.39 -7.97 21.58
CA GLY A 405 5.58 -8.82 21.69
C GLY A 405 5.25 -10.32 21.59
N LYS A 406 6.29 -11.15 21.48
CA LYS A 406 6.14 -12.62 21.44
C LYS A 406 5.49 -13.19 22.71
N ASP A 407 5.72 -12.53 23.84
CA ASP A 407 5.12 -12.81 25.15
C ASP A 407 3.64 -12.40 25.26
N GLY A 408 3.10 -11.73 24.24
CA GLY A 408 1.74 -11.19 24.23
C GLY A 408 1.59 -9.85 24.94
N MET A 409 2.68 -9.23 25.40
CA MET A 409 2.65 -7.93 26.05
C MET A 409 2.56 -6.81 25.02
N VAL A 410 1.70 -5.84 25.31
CA VAL A 410 1.57 -4.62 24.50
C VAL A 410 2.73 -3.69 24.81
N SER A 411 3.44 -3.24 23.79
CA SER A 411 4.55 -2.32 23.95
C SER A 411 4.09 -0.97 24.48
N ARG A 412 4.91 -0.38 25.36
CA ARG A 412 4.71 1.00 25.83
C ARG A 412 5.40 2.03 24.95
N ARG A 413 6.32 1.60 24.07
CA ARG A 413 7.23 2.49 23.32
C ARG A 413 7.29 2.23 21.81
N LEU A 414 6.88 1.05 21.35
CA LEU A 414 6.92 0.66 19.93
C LEU A 414 5.51 0.60 19.36
N TYR A 415 5.31 1.31 18.26
CA TYR A 415 4.05 1.41 17.53
C TYR A 415 4.25 1.08 16.06
N ALA A 416 3.17 0.94 15.32
CA ALA A 416 3.21 0.82 13.88
C ALA A 416 2.05 1.57 13.24
N ALA A 417 2.23 2.02 11.99
CA ALA A 417 1.17 2.65 11.22
C ALA A 417 1.28 2.31 9.74
N GLY A 418 0.14 2.32 9.06
CA GLY A 418 0.04 1.98 7.66
C GLY A 418 -0.05 0.48 7.39
N PRO A 419 0.36 0.04 6.18
CA PRO A 419 0.20 -1.32 5.67
C PRO A 419 0.69 -2.46 6.57
N VAL A 420 1.67 -2.19 7.43
CA VAL A 420 2.20 -3.17 8.37
C VAL A 420 1.17 -3.63 9.42
N THR A 421 0.16 -2.80 9.71
CA THR A 421 -0.91 -3.06 10.70
C THR A 421 -2.17 -3.70 10.13
N ARG A 422 -2.20 -4.01 8.82
CA ARG A 422 -3.40 -4.46 8.10
C ARG A 422 -4.05 -5.74 8.63
N ALA A 423 -3.30 -6.54 9.39
CA ALA A 423 -3.83 -7.71 10.09
C ALA A 423 -4.97 -7.32 11.05
N ARG A 424 -4.78 -6.23 11.80
CA ARG A 424 -5.77 -5.69 12.74
C ARG A 424 -6.78 -4.79 12.05
N PHE A 425 -6.30 -3.90 11.21
CA PHE A 425 -7.08 -2.84 10.58
C PHE A 425 -7.20 -3.09 9.07
N SER A 426 -7.87 -4.17 8.66
CA SER A 426 -8.09 -4.47 7.23
C SER A 426 -8.32 -3.21 6.39
N GLU A 427 -7.78 -3.18 5.17
CA GLU A 427 -7.82 -2.01 4.25
C GLU A 427 -6.96 -0.80 4.63
N VAL A 428 -6.20 -0.82 5.73
CA VAL A 428 -5.10 0.15 5.95
C VAL A 428 -3.95 -0.17 5.00
N THR A 429 -4.21 0.04 3.71
CA THR A 429 -3.32 -0.12 2.56
C THR A 429 -3.51 1.05 1.58
N ALA A 430 -4.59 1.83 1.74
CA ALA A 430 -4.90 3.01 0.96
C ALA A 430 -4.85 4.27 1.83
N ILE A 431 -4.40 5.39 1.25
CA ILE A 431 -4.26 6.70 1.92
C ILE A 431 -5.47 7.10 2.77
N PRO A 432 -6.72 6.97 2.29
CA PRO A 432 -7.81 7.52 3.08
C PRO A 432 -8.14 6.69 4.34
N ASP A 433 -7.64 5.45 4.44
CA ASP A 433 -7.66 4.65 5.68
C ASP A 433 -6.41 4.95 6.54
N ILE A 434 -5.24 5.09 5.90
CA ILE A 434 -3.96 5.44 6.54
C ILE A 434 -4.05 6.79 7.25
N ARG A 435 -4.61 7.84 6.62
CA ARG A 435 -4.72 9.17 7.24
C ARG A 435 -5.55 9.18 8.52
N THR A 436 -6.65 8.42 8.54
CA THR A 436 -7.50 8.28 9.73
C THR A 436 -6.75 7.57 10.84
N GLN A 437 -6.00 6.51 10.51
CA GLN A 437 -5.16 5.81 11.49
C GLN A 437 -4.05 6.72 12.03
N CYS A 438 -3.33 7.43 11.16
CA CYS A 438 -2.24 8.32 11.56
C CYS A 438 -2.74 9.45 12.47
N ALA A 439 -3.90 10.06 12.18
CA ALA A 439 -4.50 11.07 13.04
C ALA A 439 -4.84 10.53 14.44
N ALA A 440 -5.43 9.33 14.53
CA ALA A 440 -5.75 8.69 15.81
C ALA A 440 -4.49 8.30 16.60
N LEU A 441 -3.47 7.76 15.92
CA LEU A 441 -2.21 7.40 16.53
C LEU A 441 -1.45 8.64 17.04
N ALA A 442 -1.41 9.73 16.26
CA ALA A 442 -0.75 10.97 16.66
C ALA A 442 -1.29 11.49 18.01
N LYS A 443 -2.62 11.52 18.19
CA LYS A 443 -3.25 11.89 19.47
C LYS A 443 -2.80 11.00 20.63
N THR A 444 -2.70 9.70 20.39
CA THR A 444 -2.22 8.73 21.38
C THR A 444 -0.77 9.00 21.77
N LEU A 445 0.11 9.22 20.79
CA LEU A 445 1.53 9.47 21.02
C LEU A 445 1.77 10.83 21.70
N ILE A 446 1.02 11.87 21.36
CA ILE A 446 1.07 13.19 22.03
C ILE A 446 0.66 13.07 23.50
N ALA A 447 -0.40 12.31 23.80
CA ALA A 447 -0.81 12.07 25.19
C ALA A 447 0.25 11.27 25.97
N ARG A 448 0.82 10.22 25.36
CA ARG A 448 1.82 9.36 26.02
C ARG A 448 3.15 10.06 26.25
N THR A 449 3.63 10.83 25.28
CA THR A 449 4.82 11.66 25.46
C THR A 449 4.61 12.64 26.62
N SER A 450 3.40 13.15 26.81
CA SER A 450 3.04 14.01 27.96
C SER A 450 3.06 13.32 29.32
N SER A 451 2.79 12.01 29.36
CA SER A 451 2.77 11.20 30.59
C SER A 451 4.11 10.58 30.98
N LEU A 452 5.15 10.65 30.13
CA LEU A 452 6.50 10.14 30.43
C LEU A 452 7.32 11.11 31.31
N VAL A 453 6.67 12.13 31.87
CA VAL A 453 7.24 13.15 32.76
C VAL A 453 7.08 12.77 34.21
#